data_AF-A0A1I3CMX4-F1
#
_entry.id   AF-A0A1I3CMX4-F1
#
_cell.length_a   1.000
_cell.length_b   1.000
_cell.length_c   1.000
_cell.angle_alpha   90.00
_cell.angle_beta   90.00
_cell.angle_gamma   90.00
#
_symmetry.space_group_name_H-M   'P 1'
#
loop_
_entity.id
_entity.type
_entity.pdbx_description
1 polymer ?
#
loop_
_entity_poly.entity_id
_entity_poly.type
_entity_poly.pdbx_seq_one_letter_code
_entity_poly.pdbx_strand_id
1 'polypeptide(L)'
;METGVLPLNLAIQISKTDAKGAQKALMDAYTQNKLRGRKLTLVRRLIQQREQRGPQLRHNPFGRRDGAKRALTSEGLVRAYQQEATRQKLLIKKAELTQGRLMFVREAFRKLRTDEHFMTLLRAEGLETMPGDLAKAVTDGRPT
;
A
#
# COMPACT_ATOMS: atom_id res chain seq x y z
N MET A 1 -0.46 10.94 11.78
CA MET A 1 1.01 10.89 11.67
C MET A 1 1.37 10.60 10.22
N GLU A 2 1.85 11.61 9.50
CA GLU A 2 2.08 11.54 8.06
C GLU A 2 3.42 10.87 7.77
N THR A 3 3.38 9.59 7.43
CA THR A 3 4.56 8.81 7.06
C THR A 3 5.25 9.46 5.86
N GLY A 4 6.51 9.85 6.05
CA GLY A 4 7.40 10.40 5.03
C GLY A 4 7.80 9.37 3.97
N VAL A 5 6.84 8.61 3.46
CA VAL A 5 7.02 7.54 2.50
C VAL A 5 6.70 8.10 1.12
N LEU A 6 7.73 8.16 0.28
CA LEU A 6 7.59 8.45 -1.14
C LEU A 6 6.72 7.34 -1.78
N PRO A 7 5.66 7.67 -2.54
CA PRO A 7 4.88 6.65 -3.23
C PRO A 7 5.76 5.76 -4.10
N LEU A 8 5.58 4.45 -4.00
CA LEU A 8 6.41 3.45 -4.70
C LEU A 8 6.46 3.70 -6.22
N ASN A 9 5.32 4.06 -6.81
CA ASN A 9 5.22 4.38 -8.24
C ASN A 9 6.08 5.59 -8.64
N LEU A 10 6.23 6.58 -7.76
CA LEU A 10 7.08 7.74 -7.98
C LEU A 10 8.56 7.37 -7.90
N ALA A 11 8.94 6.52 -6.95
CA ALA A 11 10.30 5.99 -6.85
C ALA A 11 10.71 5.19 -8.09
N ILE A 12 9.80 4.34 -8.60
CA ILE A 12 10.00 3.51 -9.80
C ILE A 12 10.12 4.36 -11.07
N GLN A 13 9.48 5.53 -11.14
CA GLN A 13 9.53 6.38 -12.33
C GLN A 13 10.69 7.37 -12.32
N ILE A 14 11.09 7.90 -11.15
CA ILE A 14 12.32 8.70 -11.03
C ILE A 14 13.56 7.85 -11.36
N SER A 15 13.55 6.56 -11.03
CA SER A 15 14.64 5.66 -11.43
C SER A 15 14.73 5.44 -12.95
N LYS A 16 13.65 5.70 -13.71
CA LYS A 16 13.54 5.45 -15.16
C LYS A 16 13.71 6.69 -16.08
N THR A 17 13.69 7.93 -15.58
CA THR A 17 13.53 9.16 -16.42
C THR A 17 14.71 10.12 -16.32
N ASP A 18 15.38 10.58 -17.37
CA ASP A 18 16.63 11.41 -17.31
C ASP A 18 16.63 12.62 -16.30
N ALA A 19 17.79 12.94 -15.71
CA ALA A 19 17.94 13.84 -14.54
C ALA A 19 17.40 15.26 -14.78
N LYS A 20 17.64 15.84 -15.96
CA LYS A 20 17.13 17.17 -16.34
C LYS A 20 15.59 17.22 -16.43
N GLY A 21 14.95 16.12 -16.85
CA GLY A 21 13.48 16.04 -16.92
C GLY A 21 12.84 15.88 -15.53
N ALA A 22 13.52 15.17 -14.62
CA ALA A 22 13.08 14.98 -13.24
C ALA A 22 13.08 16.31 -12.45
N GLN A 23 14.10 17.14 -12.65
CA GLN A 23 14.26 18.43 -11.95
C GLN A 23 13.25 19.49 -12.40
N LYS A 24 12.96 19.58 -13.71
CA LYS A 24 11.99 20.54 -14.25
C LYS A 24 10.57 20.29 -13.72
N ALA A 25 10.13 19.03 -13.71
CA ALA A 25 8.80 18.70 -13.21
C ALA A 25 8.62 18.96 -11.71
N LEU A 26 9.71 18.93 -10.94
CA LEU A 26 9.68 19.27 -9.51
C LEU A 26 9.61 20.77 -9.28
N MET A 27 10.31 21.57 -10.09
CA MET A 27 10.13 23.02 -10.09
C MET A 27 8.68 23.37 -10.41
N ASP A 28 8.08 22.75 -11.43
CA ASP A 28 6.69 23.00 -11.82
C ASP A 28 5.68 22.51 -10.76
N ALA A 29 5.98 21.42 -10.05
CA ALA A 29 5.13 20.93 -8.95
C ALA A 29 5.29 21.75 -7.65
N TYR A 30 6.44 22.41 -7.47
CA TYR A 30 6.72 23.35 -6.38
C TYR A 30 5.98 24.68 -6.59
N THR A 31 6.02 25.25 -7.80
CA THR A 31 5.32 26.50 -8.13
C THR A 31 3.80 26.35 -8.05
N GLN A 32 3.26 25.15 -8.30
CA GLN A 32 1.84 24.85 -8.19
C GLN A 32 1.36 24.55 -6.75
N ASN A 33 2.20 24.67 -5.72
CA ASN A 33 1.89 24.34 -4.31
C ASN A 33 1.41 22.90 -4.03
N LYS A 34 1.55 21.97 -4.98
CA LYS A 34 1.06 20.59 -4.86
C LYS A 34 2.02 19.68 -4.09
N LEU A 35 3.27 20.12 -3.88
CA LEU A 35 4.28 19.45 -3.06
C LEU A 35 4.90 20.46 -2.09
N ARG A 36 4.54 20.37 -0.79
CA ARG A 36 5.09 21.22 0.28
C ARG A 36 5.75 20.38 1.39
N GLY A 37 6.71 20.98 2.08
CA GLY A 37 7.34 20.41 3.29
C GLY A 37 8.21 19.17 3.04
N ARG A 38 8.15 18.21 3.98
CA ARG A 38 9.02 17.00 4.04
C ARG A 38 9.00 16.16 2.76
N LYS A 39 7.88 16.16 2.02
CA LYS A 39 7.71 15.42 0.74
C LYS A 39 8.65 15.94 -0.35
N LEU A 40 8.91 17.25 -0.38
CA LEU A 40 9.83 17.84 -1.35
C LEU A 40 11.28 17.47 -1.03
N THR A 41 11.66 17.47 0.25
CA THR A 41 12.99 17.07 0.70
C THR A 41 13.31 15.62 0.33
N LEU A 42 12.33 14.73 0.46
CA LEU A 42 12.47 13.31 0.08
C LEU A 42 12.69 13.13 -1.41
N VAL A 43 11.92 13.82 -2.24
CA VAL A 43 12.09 13.74 -3.69
C VAL A 43 13.44 14.34 -4.13
N ARG A 44 13.85 15.46 -3.52
CA ARG A 44 15.16 16.08 -3.77
C ARG A 44 16.32 15.14 -3.44
N ARG A 45 16.25 14.47 -2.28
CA ARG A 45 17.25 13.47 -1.86
C ARG A 45 17.31 12.28 -2.82
N LEU A 46 16.18 11.85 -3.35
CA LEU A 46 16.11 10.73 -4.29
C LEU A 46 16.76 11.07 -5.64
N ILE A 47 16.55 12.29 -6.14
CA ILE A 47 17.23 12.77 -7.36
C ILE A 47 18.73 12.83 -7.13
N GLN A 48 19.17 13.39 -6.01
CA GLN A 48 20.60 13.49 -5.69
C GLN A 48 21.25 12.10 -5.55
N GLN A 49 20.58 11.15 -4.89
CA GLN A 49 21.06 9.76 -4.81
C GLN A 49 21.18 9.09 -6.18
N ARG A 50 20.30 9.44 -7.11
CA ARG A 50 20.32 8.91 -8.47
C ARG A 50 21.39 9.58 -9.32
N GLU A 51 21.64 10.88 -9.18
CA GLU A 51 22.79 11.55 -9.80
C GLU A 51 24.10 10.91 -9.34
N GLN A 52 24.23 10.62 -8.04
CA GLN A 52 25.41 9.98 -7.46
C GLN A 52 25.61 8.53 -7.93
N ARG A 53 24.51 7.77 -8.10
CA ARG A 53 24.58 6.34 -8.47
C ARG A 53 24.51 6.07 -9.98
N GLY A 54 24.22 7.10 -10.78
CA GLY A 54 23.99 6.99 -12.22
C GLY A 54 22.71 6.22 -12.57
N PRO A 55 22.32 6.19 -13.86
CA PRO A 55 21.16 5.45 -14.34
C PRO A 55 21.45 3.94 -14.34
N GLN A 56 21.23 3.27 -13.19
CA GLN A 56 21.42 1.81 -13.07
C GLN A 56 20.33 0.94 -13.73
N LEU A 57 19.42 1.50 -14.52
CA LEU A 57 18.60 0.71 -15.45
C LEU A 57 19.19 0.84 -16.86
N ARG A 58 20.27 0.08 -17.11
CA ARG A 58 20.70 -0.17 -18.48
C ARG A 58 19.58 -0.93 -19.18
N HIS A 59 18.96 -0.24 -20.12
CA HIS A 59 18.31 -0.73 -21.33
C HIS A 59 18.07 -2.25 -21.38
N ASN A 60 16.82 -2.68 -21.16
CA ASN A 60 16.40 -4.03 -21.52
C ASN A 60 16.43 -4.15 -23.06
N PRO A 61 17.27 -5.01 -23.67
CA PRO A 61 17.35 -5.15 -25.13
C PRO A 61 16.04 -5.64 -25.76
N PHE A 62 15.16 -6.25 -24.96
CA PHE A 62 13.90 -6.85 -25.39
C PHE A 62 12.65 -6.03 -25.02
N GLY A 63 12.83 -4.82 -24.46
CA GLY A 63 11.72 -3.94 -24.12
C GLY A 63 11.30 -3.11 -25.32
N ARG A 64 10.04 -3.21 -25.75
CA ARG A 64 9.45 -2.33 -26.77
C ARG A 64 9.85 -0.88 -26.49
N ARG A 65 10.33 -0.21 -27.53
CA ARG A 65 10.66 1.22 -27.52
C ARG A 65 9.34 1.98 -27.49
N ASP A 66 8.67 1.98 -26.32
CA ASP A 66 7.41 2.68 -26.15
C ASP A 66 7.66 4.17 -26.44
N GLY A 67 6.95 4.61 -27.48
CA GLY A 67 7.11 5.90 -28.12
C GLY A 67 7.05 7.04 -27.12
N ALA A 68 7.84 8.06 -27.42
CA ALA A 68 7.84 9.35 -26.74
C ALA A 68 7.87 9.25 -25.22
N LYS A 69 9.09 9.34 -24.67
CA LYS A 69 9.37 9.87 -23.34
C LYS A 69 8.33 10.97 -23.02
N ARG A 70 7.23 10.64 -22.35
CA ARG A 70 6.32 11.65 -21.81
C ARG A 70 7.16 12.37 -20.78
N ALA A 71 7.66 13.54 -21.17
CA ALA A 71 8.34 14.44 -20.28
C ALA A 71 7.46 14.54 -19.04
N LEU A 72 8.08 14.37 -17.88
CA LEU A 72 7.45 14.42 -16.58
C LEU A 72 6.66 15.73 -16.48
N THR A 73 5.36 15.72 -16.79
CA THR A 73 4.51 16.89 -16.59
C THR A 73 4.12 16.90 -15.13
N SER A 74 4.18 18.08 -14.50
CA SER A 74 3.74 18.28 -13.12
C SER A 74 2.33 17.72 -12.87
N GLU A 75 1.47 17.78 -13.88
CA GLU A 75 0.13 17.19 -13.87
C GLU A 75 0.13 15.66 -13.77
N GLY A 76 1.02 14.96 -14.48
CA GLY A 76 1.15 13.50 -14.41
C GLY A 76 1.60 13.01 -13.03
N LEU A 77 2.51 13.74 -12.39
CA LEU A 77 2.96 13.47 -11.02
C LEU A 77 1.81 13.59 -10.00
N VAL A 78 1.03 14.66 -10.13
CA VAL A 78 -0.08 14.96 -9.23
C VAL A 78 -1.17 13.90 -9.39
N ARG A 79 -1.49 13.53 -10.62
CA ARG A 79 -2.48 12.49 -10.93
C ARG A 79 -2.07 11.13 -10.37
N ALA A 80 -0.81 10.73 -10.55
CA ALA A 80 -0.30 9.48 -10.00
C ALA A 80 -0.34 9.46 -8.46
N TYR A 81 0.03 10.56 -7.81
CA TYR A 81 -0.07 10.69 -6.35
C TYR A 81 -1.53 10.59 -5.87
N GLN A 82 -2.45 11.30 -6.51
CA GLN A 82 -3.86 11.28 -6.14
C GLN A 82 -4.46 9.87 -6.29
N GLN A 83 -4.13 9.15 -7.36
CA GLN A 83 -4.56 7.77 -7.57
C GLN A 83 -4.03 6.81 -6.50
N GLU A 84 -2.78 6.97 -6.08
CA GLU A 84 -2.22 6.14 -5.02
C GLU A 84 -2.87 6.46 -3.67
N ALA A 85 -3.09 7.74 -3.38
CA ALA A 85 -3.76 8.18 -2.16
C ALA A 85 -5.20 7.65 -2.08
N THR A 86 -5.95 7.65 -3.19
CA THR A 86 -7.30 7.06 -3.22
C THR A 86 -7.26 5.54 -3.04
N ARG A 87 -6.30 4.86 -3.67
CA ARG A 87 -6.09 3.42 -3.51
C ARG A 87 -5.78 3.04 -2.06
N GLN A 88 -4.88 3.78 -1.40
CA GLN A 88 -4.54 3.55 0.00
C GLN A 88 -5.75 3.76 0.92
N LYS A 89 -6.51 4.84 0.73
CA LYS A 89 -7.75 5.08 1.49
C LYS A 89 -8.75 3.94 1.35
N LEU A 90 -8.92 3.42 0.13
CA LEU A 90 -9.83 2.30 -0.13
C LEU A 90 -9.33 1.00 0.53
N LEU A 91 -8.03 0.74 0.50
CA LEU A 91 -7.44 -0.42 1.19
C LEU A 91 -7.65 -0.36 2.71
N ILE A 92 -7.47 0.81 3.32
CA ILE A 92 -7.71 1.01 4.76
C ILE A 92 -9.17 0.71 5.10
N LYS A 93 -10.12 1.29 4.35
CA LYS A 93 -11.56 1.04 4.57
C LYS A 93 -11.94 -0.44 4.42
N LYS A 94 -11.34 -1.13 3.44
CA LYS A 94 -11.55 -2.57 3.27
C LYS A 94 -10.99 -3.35 4.46
N ALA A 95 -9.79 -3.01 4.92
CA ALA A 95 -9.15 -3.65 6.06
C ALA A 95 -9.99 -3.49 7.34
N GLU A 96 -10.46 -2.27 7.63
CA GLU A 96 -11.33 -1.97 8.78
C GLU A 96 -12.62 -2.81 8.75
N LEU A 97 -13.29 -2.87 7.59
CA LEU A 97 -14.50 -3.67 7.42
C LEU A 97 -14.23 -5.17 7.61
N THR A 98 -13.13 -5.69 7.05
CA THR A 98 -12.75 -7.09 7.23
C THR A 98 -12.40 -7.40 8.68
N GLN A 99 -11.68 -6.51 9.37
CA GLN A 99 -11.31 -6.67 10.78
C GLN A 99 -12.56 -6.71 11.66
N GLY A 100 -13.50 -5.79 11.46
CA GLY A 100 -14.76 -5.78 12.22
C GLY A 100 -15.58 -7.07 12.03
N ARG A 101 -15.65 -7.59 10.79
CA ARG A 101 -16.32 -8.87 10.51
C ARG A 101 -15.61 -10.06 11.17
N LEU A 102 -14.28 -10.12 11.09
CA LEU A 102 -13.51 -11.20 11.72
C LEU A 102 -13.61 -11.16 13.24
N MET A 103 -13.59 -9.97 13.86
CA MET A 103 -13.83 -9.82 15.30
C MET A 103 -15.22 -10.34 15.68
N PHE A 104 -16.26 -9.96 14.93
CA PHE A 104 -17.62 -10.46 15.19
C PHE A 104 -17.69 -11.99 15.13
N VAL A 105 -17.18 -12.59 14.06
CA VAL A 105 -17.18 -14.04 13.88
C VAL A 105 -16.42 -14.73 15.03
N ARG A 106 -15.23 -14.24 15.36
CA ARG A 106 -14.41 -14.75 16.45
C ARG A 106 -15.15 -14.72 17.79
N GLU A 107 -15.75 -13.59 18.15
CA GLU A 107 -16.46 -13.45 19.43
C GLU A 107 -17.74 -14.30 19.47
N ALA A 108 -18.46 -14.43 18.35
CA ALA A 108 -19.61 -15.32 18.24
C ALA A 108 -19.19 -16.78 18.49
N PHE A 109 -18.14 -17.26 17.84
CA PHE A 109 -17.63 -18.61 18.07
C PHE A 109 -17.07 -18.82 19.48
N ARG A 110 -16.46 -17.78 20.08
CA ARG A 110 -16.02 -17.84 21.47
C ARG A 110 -17.20 -18.05 22.42
N LYS A 111 -18.31 -17.32 22.23
CA LYS A 111 -19.55 -17.49 23.01
C LYS A 111 -20.23 -18.83 22.77
N LEU A 112 -20.34 -19.26 21.52
CA LEU A 112 -20.94 -20.55 21.17
C LEU A 112 -20.17 -21.73 21.78
N ARG A 113 -18.84 -21.63 21.82
CA ARG A 113 -17.99 -22.68 22.40
C ARG A 113 -18.09 -22.77 23.92
N THR A 114 -18.48 -21.68 24.59
CA THR A 114 -18.73 -21.71 26.05
C THR A 114 -20.08 -22.32 26.41
N ASP A 115 -20.98 -22.52 25.43
CA ASP A 115 -22.28 -23.14 25.64
C ASP A 115 -22.16 -24.68 25.54
N GLU A 116 -22.35 -25.36 26.68
CA GLU A 116 -22.26 -26.82 26.76
C GLU A 116 -23.38 -27.54 26.00
N HIS A 117 -24.59 -26.96 25.92
CA HIS A 117 -25.69 -27.55 25.17
C HIS A 117 -25.40 -27.51 23.68
N PHE A 118 -24.88 -26.39 23.19
CA PHE A 118 -24.45 -26.26 21.79
C PHE A 118 -23.33 -27.26 21.43
N MET A 119 -22.32 -27.40 22.30
CA MET A 119 -21.25 -28.37 22.08
C MET A 119 -21.76 -29.82 22.10
N THR A 120 -22.73 -30.14 22.95
CA THR A 120 -23.34 -31.48 23.00
C THR A 120 -24.07 -31.82 21.71
N LEU A 121 -24.83 -30.86 21.15
CA LEU A 121 -25.49 -31.03 19.85
C LEU A 121 -24.47 -31.23 18.73
N LEU A 122 -23.39 -30.44 18.69
CA LEU A 122 -22.35 -30.61 17.67
C LEU A 122 -21.69 -31.99 17.71
N ARG A 123 -21.49 -32.57 18.90
CA ARG A 123 -20.96 -33.93 19.04
C ARG A 123 -21.95 -34.98 18.52
N ALA A 124 -23.24 -34.83 18.83
CA ALA A 124 -24.28 -35.75 18.36
C ALA A 124 -24.37 -35.76 16.82
N GLU A 125 -24.17 -34.60 16.19
CA GLU A 125 -24.21 -34.43 14.73
C GLU A 125 -22.85 -34.68 14.04
N GLY A 126 -21.78 -34.99 14.78
CA GLY A 126 -20.44 -35.21 14.23
C GLY A 126 -19.74 -33.95 13.69
N LEU A 127 -20.14 -32.76 14.15
CA LEU A 127 -19.67 -31.44 13.71
C LEU A 127 -18.79 -30.73 14.76
N GLU A 128 -18.10 -31.50 15.60
CA GLU A 128 -17.28 -30.97 16.69
C GLU A 128 -15.95 -30.31 16.24
N THR A 129 -15.54 -30.55 14.99
CA THR A 129 -14.28 -30.03 14.45
C THR A 129 -14.41 -28.60 13.94
N MET A 130 -13.42 -27.77 14.23
CA MET A 130 -13.34 -26.37 13.82
C MET A 130 -12.19 -26.16 12.83
N PRO A 131 -12.33 -25.27 11.81
CA PRO A 131 -11.24 -24.91 10.92
C PRO A 131 -10.03 -24.37 11.69
N GLY A 132 -8.83 -24.83 11.35
CA GLY A 132 -7.61 -24.58 12.13
C GLY A 132 -7.28 -23.11 12.38
N ASP A 133 -7.45 -22.24 11.37
CA ASP A 133 -7.18 -20.81 11.50
C ASP A 133 -8.20 -20.13 12.44
N LEU A 134 -9.46 -20.57 12.41
CA LEU A 134 -10.50 -20.06 13.29
C LEU A 134 -10.31 -20.55 14.72
N ALA A 135 -9.90 -21.82 14.89
CA ALA A 135 -9.55 -22.38 16.19
C ALA A 135 -8.41 -21.60 16.85
N LYS A 136 -7.33 -21.33 16.11
CA LYS A 136 -6.21 -20.49 16.56
C LYS A 136 -6.65 -19.07 16.88
N ALA A 137 -7.45 -18.44 16.01
CA ALA A 137 -7.92 -17.06 16.23
C ALA A 137 -8.80 -16.93 17.48
N VAL A 138 -9.65 -17.91 17.78
CA VAL A 138 -10.49 -17.91 18.98
C VAL A 138 -9.63 -18.09 20.24
N THR A 139 -8.61 -18.95 20.21
CA THR A 139 -7.72 -19.20 21.36
C THR A 139 -6.68 -18.10 21.60
N ASP A 140 -6.10 -17.54 20.54
CA ASP A 140 -5.09 -16.49 20.62
C ASP A 140 -5.75 -15.14 20.88
N GLY A 141 -6.11 -14.91 22.15
CA GLY A 141 -6.72 -13.72 22.75
C GLY A 141 -6.04 -12.37 22.49
N ARG A 142 -5.12 -12.25 21.53
CA ARG A 142 -4.31 -11.03 21.36
C ARG A 142 -5.03 -10.07 20.39
N PRO A 143 -5.43 -8.87 20.84
CA PRO A 143 -5.85 -7.81 19.94
C PRO A 143 -4.60 -7.28 19.22
N THR A 144 -4.51 -7.49 17.91
CA THR A 144 -3.57 -6.78 17.03
C THR A 144 -4.29 -5.66 16.32
#